data_AF-A0A7T5VBF1-F1
#
_entry.id   AF-A0A7T5VBF1-F1
#
_cell.length_a   1.000
_cell.length_b   1.000
_cell.length_c   1.000
_cell.angle_alpha   90.00
_cell.angle_beta   90.00
_cell.angle_gamma   90.00
#
_symmetry.space_group_name_H-M   'P 1'
#
loop_
_entity.id
_entity.type
_entity.pdbx_description
1 polymer ?
#
loop_
_entity_poly.entity_id
_entity_poly.type
_entity_poly.pdbx_seq_one_letter_code
_entity_poly.pdbx_strand_id
1 'polypeptide(L)'
;MKTPIKIKNSWSYGLVFFFLLFIISAVFFEIWEFSNLPVQFFGAMFGVVISAIITLFLLQGQSRQEMKREAFVKIFEQKITVYSEFTEKMWDMLHNEKINEEGLLDLRTICFDKLVFYLNNEQIKNVRTYVEKIDEKNLDATLEAVSEITELLQNDLNTDDEKQHLESEELVLLFKAFNR
;
A
#
# COMPACT_ATOMS: atom_id res chain seq x y z
N MET A 1 -8.87 -8.65 -55.30
CA MET A 1 -8.17 -7.40 -54.92
C MET A 1 -9.10 -6.61 -54.00
N LYS A 2 -8.89 -6.63 -52.68
CA LYS A 2 -9.72 -5.91 -51.69
C LYS A 2 -9.16 -4.51 -51.50
N THR A 3 -9.93 -3.48 -51.83
CA THR A 3 -9.62 -2.08 -51.50
C THR A 3 -10.06 -1.78 -50.06
N PRO A 4 -9.23 -1.12 -49.23
CA PRO A 4 -9.60 -0.79 -47.86
C PRO A 4 -10.60 0.38 -47.84
N ILE A 5 -11.70 0.21 -47.11
CA ILE A 5 -12.70 1.24 -46.85
C ILE A 5 -12.12 2.25 -45.85
N LYS A 6 -11.86 3.48 -46.31
CA LYS A 6 -11.55 4.62 -45.43
C LYS A 6 -12.83 5.09 -44.75
N ILE A 7 -12.93 4.90 -43.43
CA ILE A 7 -14.00 5.45 -42.61
C ILE A 7 -13.82 6.98 -42.58
N LYS A 8 -14.61 7.70 -43.36
CA LYS A 8 -14.66 9.18 -43.35
C LYS A 8 -15.28 9.61 -42.02
N ASN A 9 -14.56 10.42 -41.25
CA ASN A 9 -14.96 10.90 -39.92
C ASN A 9 -16.15 11.87 -40.02
N SER A 10 -17.36 11.36 -40.32
CA SER A 10 -18.56 12.16 -40.57
C SER A 10 -19.03 12.93 -39.32
N TRP A 11 -18.60 12.48 -38.14
CA TRP A 11 -18.93 13.07 -36.84
C TRP A 11 -18.30 14.45 -36.63
N SER A 12 -17.09 14.69 -37.15
CA SER A 12 -16.45 16.00 -37.05
C SER A 12 -17.18 17.07 -37.87
N TYR A 13 -17.79 16.71 -39.00
CA TYR A 13 -18.58 17.64 -39.81
C TYR A 13 -19.88 18.06 -39.12
N GLY A 14 -20.52 17.14 -38.41
CA GLY A 14 -21.69 17.46 -37.58
C GLY A 14 -21.35 18.42 -36.44
N LEU A 15 -20.21 18.23 -35.79
CA LEU A 15 -19.74 19.11 -34.71
C LEU A 15 -19.46 20.53 -35.22
N VAL A 16 -18.78 20.65 -36.36
CA VAL A 16 -18.49 21.94 -37.01
C VAL A 16 -19.78 22.65 -37.42
N PHE A 17 -20.75 21.92 -37.98
CA PHE A 17 -22.04 22.48 -38.37
C PHE A 17 -22.81 23.03 -37.16
N PHE A 18 -22.88 22.28 -36.06
CA PHE A 18 -23.53 22.72 -34.83
C PHE A 18 -22.85 23.94 -34.21
N PHE A 19 -21.51 23.98 -34.20
CA PHE A 19 -20.75 25.12 -33.68
C PHE A 19 -21.00 26.39 -34.50
N LEU A 20 -21.08 26.25 -35.82
CA LEU A 20 -21.37 27.36 -36.73
C LEU A 20 -22.81 27.89 -36.54
N LEU A 21 -23.78 26.98 -36.37
CA LEU A 21 -25.18 27.32 -36.11
C LEU A 21 -25.34 28.04 -34.76
N PHE A 22 -24.60 27.61 -33.74
CA PHE A 22 -24.56 28.27 -32.43
C PHE A 22 -24.04 29.72 -32.53
N ILE A 23 -22.95 29.96 -33.25
CA ILE A 23 -22.40 31.31 -33.45
C ILE A 23 -23.39 32.20 -34.22
N ILE A 24 -23.99 31.69 -35.30
CA ILE A 24 -24.99 32.43 -36.09
C ILE A 24 -26.20 32.81 -35.22
N SER A 25 -26.70 31.87 -34.42
CA SER A 25 -27.80 32.14 -33.49
C SER A 25 -27.42 33.19 -32.45
N ALA A 26 -26.23 33.10 -31.85
CA ALA A 26 -25.78 34.06 -30.83
C ALA A 26 -25.68 35.50 -31.37
N VAL A 27 -25.26 35.65 -32.63
CA VAL A 27 -25.22 36.95 -33.33
C VAL A 27 -26.62 37.44 -33.70
N PHE A 28 -27.51 36.56 -34.19
CA PHE A 28 -28.85 36.93 -34.64
C PHE A 28 -29.76 37.39 -33.49
N PHE A 29 -29.57 36.85 -32.29
CA PHE A 29 -30.30 37.27 -31.09
C PHE A 29 -29.67 38.48 -30.38
N GLU A 30 -28.65 39.13 -30.96
CA GLU A 30 -27.98 40.33 -30.42
C GLU A 30 -27.49 40.18 -28.96
N ILE A 31 -27.24 38.95 -28.52
CA ILE A 31 -26.88 38.66 -27.13
C ILE A 31 -25.49 39.26 -26.82
N TRP A 32 -24.62 39.39 -27.84
CA TRP A 32 -23.21 39.80 -27.72
C TRP A 32 -22.87 40.91 -28.73
N GLU A 33 -22.31 42.03 -28.27
CA GLU A 33 -21.67 43.01 -29.14
C GLU A 33 -20.44 42.38 -29.83
N PHE A 34 -20.35 42.51 -31.15
CA PHE A 34 -19.29 41.87 -31.96
C PHE A 34 -17.86 42.28 -31.53
N SER A 35 -17.72 43.46 -30.91
CA SER A 35 -16.46 43.95 -30.35
C SER A 35 -15.98 43.16 -29.13
N ASN A 36 -16.90 42.57 -28.36
CA ASN A 36 -16.61 41.91 -27.08
C ASN A 36 -16.53 40.38 -27.22
N LEU A 37 -16.92 39.84 -28.38
CA LEU A 37 -16.89 38.42 -28.73
C LEU A 37 -15.53 37.75 -28.45
N PRO A 38 -14.39 38.31 -28.89
CA PRO A 38 -13.08 37.69 -28.64
C PRO A 38 -12.76 37.63 -27.14
N VAL A 39 -13.00 38.71 -26.40
CA VAL A 39 -12.70 38.80 -24.96
C VAL A 39 -13.53 37.79 -24.17
N GLN A 40 -14.83 37.70 -24.46
CA GLN A 40 -15.72 36.78 -23.78
C GLN A 40 -15.45 35.31 -24.16
N PHE A 41 -15.04 35.04 -25.40
CA PHE A 41 -14.59 33.70 -25.82
C PHE A 41 -13.30 33.28 -25.09
N PHE A 42 -12.29 34.16 -25.01
CA PHE A 42 -11.07 33.89 -24.24
C PHE A 42 -11.37 33.70 -22.75
N GLY A 43 -12.24 34.52 -22.16
CA GLY A 43 -12.69 34.35 -20.77
C GLY A 43 -13.32 32.98 -20.51
N ALA A 44 -14.17 32.50 -21.42
CA ALA A 44 -14.75 31.16 -21.34
C ALA A 44 -13.69 30.06 -21.47
N MET A 45 -12.74 30.20 -22.40
CA MET A 45 -11.62 29.25 -22.53
C MET A 45 -10.74 29.20 -21.28
N PHE A 46 -10.41 30.34 -20.68
CA PHE A 46 -9.66 30.40 -19.43
C PHE A 46 -10.42 29.70 -18.29
N GLY A 47 -11.73 29.92 -18.19
CA GLY A 47 -12.59 29.21 -17.25
C GLY A 47 -12.51 27.70 -17.41
N VAL A 48 -12.64 27.18 -18.64
CA VAL A 48 -12.54 25.74 -18.94
C VAL A 48 -11.16 25.18 -18.58
N VAL A 49 -10.07 25.88 -18.91
CA VAL A 49 -8.71 25.44 -18.59
C VAL A 49 -8.47 25.41 -17.07
N ILE A 50 -8.88 26.46 -16.35
CA ILE A 50 -8.75 26.52 -14.89
C ILE A 50 -9.57 25.40 -14.24
N SER A 51 -10.82 25.21 -14.67
CA SER A 51 -11.66 24.11 -14.18
C SER A 51 -11.03 22.74 -14.44
N ALA A 52 -10.48 22.50 -15.64
CA ALA A 52 -9.80 21.24 -15.96
C ALA A 52 -8.57 21.00 -15.07
N ILE A 53 -7.79 22.06 -14.77
CA ILE A 53 -6.65 21.98 -13.85
C ILE A 53 -7.12 21.63 -12.44
N ILE A 54 -8.14 22.32 -11.91
CA ILE A 54 -8.70 22.04 -10.58
C ILE A 54 -9.20 20.59 -10.50
N THR A 55 -9.96 20.14 -11.50
CA THR A 55 -10.45 18.76 -11.56
C THR A 55 -9.30 17.75 -11.60
N LEU A 56 -8.24 18.02 -12.36
CA LEU A 56 -7.05 17.15 -12.39
C LEU A 56 -6.38 17.07 -11.01
N PHE A 57 -6.26 18.19 -10.29
CA PHE A 57 -5.72 18.22 -8.93
C PHE A 57 -6.62 17.46 -7.93
N LEU A 58 -7.94 17.60 -8.02
CA LEU A 58 -8.88 16.87 -7.18
C LEU A 58 -8.80 15.35 -7.40
N LEU A 59 -8.76 14.91 -8.66
CA LEU A 59 -8.60 13.50 -9.02
C LEU A 59 -7.25 12.95 -8.54
N GLN A 60 -6.15 13.70 -8.72
CA GLN A 60 -4.84 13.29 -8.21
C GLN A 60 -4.77 13.22 -6.68
N GLY A 61 -5.48 14.11 -5.98
CA GLY A 61 -5.56 14.09 -4.52
C GLY A 61 -6.24 12.82 -4.01
N GLN A 62 -7.40 12.48 -4.60
CA GLN A 62 -8.14 11.27 -4.26
C GLN A 62 -7.35 10.00 -4.63
N SER A 63 -6.78 9.94 -5.84
CA SER A 63 -6.05 8.75 -6.30
C SER A 63 -4.79 8.48 -5.46
N ARG A 64 -4.08 9.52 -5.02
CA ARG A 64 -2.90 9.35 -4.14
C ARG A 64 -3.30 8.84 -2.76
N GLN A 65 -4.44 9.30 -2.22
CA GLN A 65 -4.94 8.83 -0.94
C GLN A 65 -5.42 7.38 -1.02
N GLU A 66 -6.12 7.02 -2.09
CA GLU A 66 -6.54 5.64 -2.38
C GLU A 66 -5.33 4.71 -2.53
N MET A 67 -4.34 5.07 -3.35
CA MET A 67 -3.11 4.27 -3.49
C MET A 67 -2.37 4.08 -2.17
N LYS A 68 -2.25 5.14 -1.35
CA LYS A 68 -1.66 5.03 -0.01
C LYS A 68 -2.45 4.08 0.89
N ARG A 69 -3.77 4.19 0.87
CA ARG A 69 -4.67 3.32 1.64
C ARG A 69 -4.57 1.87 1.18
N GLU A 70 -4.59 1.61 -0.12
CA GLU A 70 -4.42 0.26 -0.69
C GLU A 70 -3.05 -0.33 -0.34
N ALA A 71 -1.98 0.45 -0.45
CA ALA A 71 -0.65 0.02 -0.05
C ALA A 71 -0.60 -0.32 1.45
N PHE A 72 -1.21 0.52 2.29
CA PHE A 72 -1.32 0.28 3.72
C PHE A 72 -2.09 -1.01 4.03
N VAL A 73 -3.29 -1.17 3.47
CA VAL A 73 -4.11 -2.38 3.63
C VAL A 73 -3.33 -3.62 3.21
N LYS A 74 -2.64 -3.56 2.07
CA LYS A 74 -1.83 -4.68 1.59
C LYS A 74 -0.67 -5.01 2.54
N ILE A 75 0.03 -4.00 3.07
CA ILE A 75 1.09 -4.22 4.05
C ILE A 75 0.53 -4.83 5.34
N PHE A 76 -0.61 -4.33 5.81
CA PHE A 76 -1.30 -4.82 7.00
C PHE A 76 -1.77 -6.28 6.84
N GLU A 77 -2.37 -6.64 5.71
CA GLU A 77 -2.75 -8.03 5.40
C GLU A 77 -1.53 -8.97 5.39
N GLN A 78 -0.40 -8.51 4.83
CA GLN A 78 0.85 -9.27 4.86
C GLN A 78 1.43 -9.39 6.28
N LYS A 79 1.38 -8.34 7.10
CA LYS A 79 1.78 -8.41 8.52
C LYS A 79 0.95 -9.47 9.25
N ILE A 80 -0.38 -9.44 9.13
CA ILE A 80 -1.26 -10.46 9.75
C ILE A 80 -0.85 -11.86 9.31
N THR A 81 -0.66 -12.06 8.01
CA THR A 81 -0.30 -13.36 7.45
C THR A 81 1.00 -13.89 8.06
N VAL A 82 2.06 -13.07 8.06
CA VAL A 82 3.37 -13.47 8.55
C VAL A 82 3.39 -13.64 10.08
N TYR A 83 2.73 -12.76 10.82
CA TYR A 83 2.69 -12.80 12.28
C TYR A 83 1.88 -14.01 12.77
N SER A 84 0.75 -14.31 12.11
CA SER A 84 -0.05 -15.49 12.40
C SER A 84 0.74 -16.77 12.11
N GLU A 85 1.43 -16.85 10.96
CA GLU A 85 2.24 -18.01 10.60
C GLU A 85 3.36 -18.27 11.63
N PHE A 86 4.04 -17.20 12.06
CA PHE A 86 5.10 -17.31 13.06
C PHE A 86 4.59 -17.73 14.43
N THR A 87 3.53 -17.08 14.93
CA THR A 87 2.93 -17.41 16.23
C THR A 87 2.29 -18.80 16.24
N GLU A 88 1.61 -19.21 15.17
CA GLU A 88 1.06 -20.56 15.01
C GLU A 88 2.17 -21.62 15.09
N LYS A 89 3.31 -21.39 14.43
CA LYS A 89 4.44 -22.31 14.52
C LYS A 89 4.98 -22.41 15.94
N MET A 90 5.07 -21.30 16.66
CA MET A 90 5.51 -21.30 18.06
C MET A 90 4.55 -22.07 18.97
N TRP A 91 3.25 -21.86 18.79
CA TRP A 91 2.22 -22.61 19.52
C TRP A 91 2.21 -24.10 19.17
N ASP A 92 2.46 -24.46 17.91
CA ASP A 92 2.60 -25.85 17.46
C ASP A 92 3.83 -26.53 18.08
N MET A 93 4.95 -25.81 18.17
CA MET A 93 6.16 -26.30 18.84
C MET A 93 5.91 -26.59 20.32
N LEU A 94 5.16 -25.73 20.99
CA LEU A 94 4.78 -25.91 22.39
C LEU A 94 3.84 -27.11 22.57
N HIS A 95 2.81 -27.24 21.73
CA HIS A 95 1.80 -28.31 21.87
C HIS A 95 2.32 -29.69 21.48
N ASN A 96 3.21 -29.77 20.50
CA ASN A 96 3.75 -31.04 19.99
C ASN A 96 5.09 -31.43 20.62
N GLU A 97 5.52 -30.76 21.70
CA GLU A 97 6.83 -30.95 22.34
C GLU A 97 8.01 -30.86 21.35
N LYS A 98 7.88 -30.07 20.27
CA LYS A 98 8.92 -29.85 19.26
C LYS A 98 9.83 -28.68 19.63
N ILE A 99 10.08 -28.46 20.92
CA ILE A 99 11.04 -27.46 21.41
C ILE A 99 12.45 -28.05 21.32
N ASN A 100 12.80 -28.56 20.15
CA ASN A 100 14.08 -29.18 19.85
C ASN A 100 14.77 -28.41 18.70
N GLU A 101 15.97 -28.84 18.32
CA GLU A 101 16.75 -28.19 17.26
C GLU A 101 15.96 -28.06 15.95
N GLU A 102 15.23 -29.09 15.54
CA GLU A 102 14.43 -29.08 14.31
C GLU A 102 13.32 -28.01 14.36
N GLY A 103 12.59 -27.93 15.48
CA GLY A 103 11.56 -26.90 15.65
C GLY A 103 12.14 -25.48 15.65
N LEU A 104 13.28 -25.27 16.31
CA LEU A 104 13.96 -23.98 16.32
C LEU A 104 14.50 -23.58 14.94
N LEU A 105 14.99 -24.55 14.14
CA LEU A 105 15.41 -24.33 12.75
C LEU A 105 14.24 -23.89 11.87
N ASP A 106 13.08 -24.53 11.99
CA ASP A 106 11.87 -24.14 11.27
C ASP A 106 11.44 -22.71 11.65
N LEU A 107 11.42 -22.43 12.96
CA LEU A 107 11.03 -21.12 13.49
C LEU A 107 11.98 -20.01 13.00
N ARG A 108 13.29 -20.28 12.99
CA ARG A 108 14.32 -19.40 12.44
C ARG A 108 14.08 -19.12 10.96
N THR A 109 13.73 -20.15 10.19
CA THR A 109 13.45 -20.00 8.75
C THR A 109 12.30 -19.01 8.54
N ILE A 110 11.17 -19.20 9.21
CA ILE A 110 10.03 -18.26 9.10
C ILE A 110 10.42 -16.85 9.58
N CYS A 111 11.21 -16.76 10.65
CA CYS A 111 11.69 -15.51 11.20
C CYS A 111 12.47 -14.69 10.16
N PHE A 112 13.50 -15.29 9.55
CA PHE A 112 14.41 -14.59 8.64
C PHE A 112 13.90 -14.49 7.20
N ASP A 113 13.05 -15.43 6.75
CA ASP A 113 12.48 -15.39 5.40
C ASP A 113 11.35 -14.37 5.27
N LYS A 114 10.63 -14.10 6.36
CA LYS A 114 9.41 -13.28 6.34
C LYS A 114 9.34 -12.26 7.46
N LEU A 115 9.44 -12.69 8.72
CA LEU A 115 9.10 -11.85 9.88
C LEU A 115 9.97 -10.59 9.98
N VAL A 116 11.29 -10.72 9.88
CA VAL A 116 12.25 -9.62 10.06
C VAL A 116 12.00 -8.44 9.12
N PHE A 117 11.38 -8.66 7.96
CA PHE A 117 11.05 -7.59 7.02
C PHE A 117 9.96 -6.65 7.52
N TYR A 118 9.17 -7.08 8.50
CA TYR A 118 8.04 -6.32 9.05
C TYR A 118 8.34 -5.74 10.43
N LEU A 119 9.44 -6.14 11.07
CA LEU A 119 9.85 -5.67 12.38
C LEU A 119 10.85 -4.50 12.31
N ASN A 120 10.82 -3.66 13.33
CA ASN A 120 11.85 -2.65 13.61
C ASN A 120 12.95 -3.22 14.54
N ASN A 121 14.03 -2.47 14.76
CA ASN A 121 15.17 -2.94 15.58
C ASN A 121 14.79 -3.26 17.03
N GLU A 122 13.91 -2.47 17.64
CA GLU A 122 13.46 -2.70 19.01
C GLU A 122 12.67 -4.01 19.10
N GLN A 123 11.79 -4.25 18.14
CA GLN A 123 11.02 -5.49 18.03
C GLN A 123 11.93 -6.70 17.79
N ILE A 124 12.93 -6.58 16.91
CA ILE A 124 13.94 -7.64 16.66
C ILE A 124 14.68 -7.97 17.97
N LYS A 125 15.07 -6.96 18.74
CA LYS A 125 15.73 -7.13 20.03
C LYS A 125 14.83 -7.81 21.07
N ASN A 126 13.56 -7.44 21.12
CA ASN A 126 12.58 -8.07 22.00
C ASN A 126 12.33 -9.53 21.62
N VAL A 127 12.10 -9.80 20.32
CA VAL A 127 11.97 -11.16 19.79
C VAL A 127 13.21 -12.00 20.13
N ARG A 128 14.43 -11.46 19.98
CA ARG A 128 15.66 -12.16 20.42
C ARG A 128 15.58 -12.54 21.89
N THR A 129 15.27 -11.57 22.75
CA THR A 129 15.22 -11.76 24.21
C THR A 129 14.23 -12.86 24.60
N TYR A 130 13.08 -12.91 23.92
CA TYR A 130 12.07 -13.93 24.19
C TYR A 130 12.45 -15.30 23.58
N VAL A 131 13.01 -15.35 22.38
CA VAL A 131 13.53 -16.60 21.78
C VAL A 131 14.64 -17.22 22.64
N GLU A 132 15.50 -16.40 23.26
CA GLU A 132 16.50 -16.86 24.23
C GLU A 132 15.89 -17.46 25.51
N LYS A 133 14.60 -17.30 25.78
CA LYS A 133 13.92 -17.96 26.90
C LYS A 133 13.32 -19.32 26.52
N ILE A 134 13.21 -19.64 25.22
CA ILE A 134 12.59 -20.88 24.72
C ILE A 134 13.50 -22.08 24.98
N ASP A 135 13.22 -22.83 26.04
CA ASP A 135 14.01 -23.99 26.50
C ASP A 135 13.08 -25.19 26.73
N GLU A 136 13.43 -26.33 26.13
CA GLU A 136 12.73 -27.62 26.30
C GLU A 136 12.54 -27.97 27.78
N LYS A 137 13.51 -27.61 28.63
CA LYS A 137 13.52 -27.95 30.06
C LYS A 137 12.71 -26.97 30.92
N ASN A 138 12.29 -25.83 30.35
CA ASN A 138 11.56 -24.78 31.06
C ASN A 138 10.32 -24.38 30.26
N LEU A 139 9.27 -25.22 30.39
CA LEU A 139 8.01 -25.02 29.69
C LEU A 139 7.31 -23.71 30.09
N ASP A 140 7.38 -23.32 31.37
CA ASP A 140 6.77 -22.08 31.86
C ASP A 140 7.42 -20.84 31.23
N ALA A 141 8.75 -20.79 31.19
CA ALA A 141 9.48 -19.70 30.52
C ALA A 141 9.24 -19.69 29.01
N THR A 142 9.10 -20.88 28.40
CA THR A 142 8.76 -21.00 26.97
C THR A 142 7.35 -20.49 26.68
N LEU A 143 6.36 -20.84 27.51
CA LEU A 143 4.99 -20.34 27.40
C LEU A 143 4.94 -18.80 27.56
N GLU A 144 5.67 -18.26 28.53
CA GLU A 144 5.80 -16.81 28.72
C GLU A 144 6.39 -16.15 27.46
N ALA A 145 7.50 -16.67 26.95
CA ALA A 145 8.14 -16.17 25.73
C ALA A 145 7.20 -16.19 24.52
N VAL A 146 6.44 -17.27 24.35
CA VAL A 146 5.45 -17.40 23.27
C VAL A 146 4.34 -16.36 23.39
N SER A 147 3.87 -16.13 24.61
CA SER A 147 2.82 -15.15 24.91
C SER A 147 3.30 -13.73 24.66
N GLU A 148 4.49 -13.38 25.14
CA GLU A 148 5.11 -12.06 24.98
C GLU A 148 5.38 -11.72 23.51
N ILE A 149 5.89 -12.67 22.73
CA ILE A 149 6.06 -12.50 21.28
C ILE A 149 4.71 -12.30 20.60
N THR A 150 3.69 -13.09 20.99
CA THR A 150 2.34 -12.96 20.43
C THR A 150 1.77 -11.57 20.70
N GLU A 151 1.90 -11.07 21.92
CA GLU A 151 1.44 -9.73 22.31
C GLU A 151 2.21 -8.62 21.57
N LEU A 152 3.54 -8.75 21.46
CA LEU A 152 4.38 -7.81 20.70
C LEU A 152 3.91 -7.68 19.25
N LEU A 153 3.67 -8.81 18.58
CA LEU A 153 3.24 -8.83 17.18
C LEU A 153 1.82 -8.31 17.00
N GLN A 154 0.91 -8.61 17.94
CA GLN A 154 -0.44 -8.03 17.93
C GLN A 154 -0.43 -6.52 18.14
N ASN A 155 0.43 -6.02 19.02
CA ASN A 155 0.56 -4.59 19.26
C ASN A 155 1.11 -3.87 18.02
N ASP A 156 2.07 -4.45 17.30
CA ASP A 156 2.58 -3.89 16.04
C ASP A 156 1.54 -3.83 14.90
N LEU A 157 0.51 -4.68 14.93
CA LEU A 157 -0.61 -4.55 13.98
C LEU A 157 -1.42 -3.28 14.22
N ASN A 158 -1.42 -2.77 15.45
CA ASN A 158 -2.20 -1.60 15.84
C ASN A 158 -1.40 -0.28 15.73
N THR A 159 -0.13 -0.33 15.33
CA THR A 159 0.72 0.86 15.18
C THR A 159 1.05 1.17 13.71
N ASP A 160 0.96 2.46 13.37
CA ASP A 160 1.30 3.01 12.04
C ASP A 160 2.78 3.46 12.00
N ASP A 161 3.68 2.65 12.55
CA ASP A 161 5.08 3.05 12.68
C ASP A 161 5.82 3.03 11.33
N GLU A 162 6.51 4.14 11.01
CA GLU A 162 7.46 4.18 9.90
C GLU A 162 8.62 3.22 10.18
N LYS A 163 8.91 2.32 9.22
CA LYS A 163 10.02 1.37 9.33
C LYS A 163 11.34 2.12 9.54
N GLN A 164 11.92 1.96 10.73
CA GLN A 164 13.31 2.35 10.98
C GLN A 164 14.27 1.38 10.28
N HIS A 165 15.46 1.87 9.95
CA HIS A 165 16.48 1.10 9.23
C HIS A 165 16.90 -0.15 10.04
N LEU A 166 16.79 -1.35 9.46
CA LEU A 166 17.25 -2.58 10.10
C LEU A 166 18.77 -2.55 10.32
N GLU A 167 19.19 -2.74 11.56
CA GLU A 167 20.60 -2.85 11.91
C GLU A 167 21.08 -4.29 11.71
N SER A 168 22.14 -4.45 10.90
CA SER A 168 22.70 -5.78 10.61
C SER A 168 23.20 -6.49 11.86
N GLU A 169 23.63 -5.75 12.87
CA GLU A 169 24.08 -6.29 14.16
C GLU A 169 22.95 -7.02 14.88
N GLU A 170 21.77 -6.41 15.00
CA GLU A 170 20.62 -7.01 15.67
C GLU A 170 20.14 -8.27 14.97
N LEU A 171 20.19 -8.33 13.64
CA LEU A 171 19.89 -9.53 12.86
C LEU A 171 20.87 -10.68 13.15
N VAL A 172 22.17 -10.38 13.27
CA VAL A 172 23.19 -11.40 13.59
C VAL A 172 22.99 -11.93 15.02
N LEU A 173 22.64 -11.06 15.96
CA LEU A 173 22.37 -11.46 17.34
C LEU A 173 21.10 -12.31 17.44
N LEU A 174 20.03 -11.92 16.74
CA LEU A 174 18.82 -12.73 16.63
C LEU A 174 19.11 -14.10 16.02
N PHE A 175 19.93 -14.16 14.96
CA PHE A 175 20.26 -15.43 14.31
C PHE A 175 20.99 -16.39 15.26
N LYS A 176 21.89 -15.85 16.10
CA LYS A 176 22.60 -16.64 17.10
C LYS A 176 21.67 -17.18 18.19
N ALA A 177 20.63 -16.45 18.57
CA ALA A 177 19.66 -16.90 19.57
C ALA A 177 18.92 -18.19 19.17
N PHE A 178 18.73 -18.41 17.87
CA PHE A 178 18.11 -19.63 17.33
C PHE A 178 19.05 -20.84 17.23
N ASN A 179 20.37 -20.65 17.31
CA ASN A 179 21.38 -21.71 17.10
C ASN A 179 21.96 -22.26 18.43
N ARG A 180 21.21 -22.16 19.51
CA ARG A 180 21.61 -22.66 20.83
C ARG A 180 21.20 -24.12 20.99
#